data_AF-A0A3S3U5L8-F1
#
_entry.id   AF-A0A3S3U5L8-F1
#
_cell.length_a   1.000
_cell.length_b   1.000
_cell.length_c   1.000
_cell.angle_alpha   90.00
_cell.angle_beta   90.00
_cell.angle_gamma   90.00
#
_symmetry.space_group_name_H-M   'P 1'
#
loop_
_entity.id
_entity.type
_entity.pdbx_description
1 polymer ?
#
loop_
_entity_poly.entity_id
_entity_poly.type
_entity_poly.pdbx_seq_one_letter_code
_entity_poly.pdbx_strand_id
1 'polypeptide(L)'
;MLQKNGGAYSLGYFTSDQLSPIMEVEMKAGVEKDEEDQRLNEIIDKGNDIKPLDKLDKTPSELNQALNEFISVFVQIMISKKAKVEPLINLKLKFIDFAGIYPQLDPYKRLCEIEDDGTVTLAEEISEKDAAEGIIDCAWMVIEDNKLHKKFRAALQKMDHREVFQAQGLELER
;
A
#
# COMPACT_ATOMS: atom_id res chain seq x y z
N MET A 1 -13.19 -3.68 71.13
CA MET A 1 -13.20 -4.94 70.36
C MET A 1 -13.02 -4.58 68.89
N LEU A 2 -11.77 -4.53 68.42
CA LEU A 2 -11.05 -5.57 67.67
C LEU A 2 -11.47 -5.67 66.19
N GLN A 3 -10.52 -5.26 65.34
CA GLN A 3 -10.45 -5.29 63.88
C GLN A 3 -10.71 -6.66 63.24
N LYS A 4 -10.96 -6.66 61.92
CA LYS A 4 -10.56 -7.64 60.84
C LYS A 4 -11.52 -7.43 59.66
N ASN A 5 -11.20 -7.43 58.36
CA ASN A 5 -10.03 -7.57 57.47
C ASN A 5 -10.49 -6.93 56.14
N GLY A 6 -9.70 -6.26 55.29
CA GLY A 6 -8.34 -6.60 54.88
C GLY A 6 -8.38 -7.52 53.65
N GLY A 7 -8.75 -6.99 52.48
CA GLY A 7 -8.67 -7.69 51.19
C GLY A 7 -7.67 -7.01 50.28
N ALA A 8 -6.37 -7.31 50.48
CA ALA A 8 -5.30 -6.89 49.60
C ALA A 8 -5.17 -7.90 48.45
N TYR A 9 -5.34 -7.46 47.21
CA TYR A 9 -4.95 -8.25 46.05
C TYR A 9 -3.42 -8.14 45.91
N SER A 10 -2.75 -9.26 46.16
CA SER A 10 -1.31 -9.43 46.03
C SER A 10 -0.90 -9.41 44.56
N LEU A 11 -0.06 -8.45 44.17
CA LEU A 11 0.82 -8.57 43.01
C LEU A 11 1.87 -9.64 43.34
N GLY A 12 1.63 -10.86 42.85
CA GLY A 12 2.57 -11.97 42.95
C GLY A 12 3.77 -11.72 42.05
N TYR A 13 4.91 -11.45 42.66
CA TYR A 13 6.22 -11.65 42.07
C TYR A 13 6.44 -13.16 41.94
N PHE A 14 6.47 -13.68 40.71
CA PHE A 14 7.09 -14.97 40.42
C PHE A 14 8.54 -14.71 40.04
N THR A 15 9.42 -14.82 41.03
CA THR A 15 10.85 -15.00 40.82
C THR A 15 11.16 -16.49 40.74
N SER A 16 12.06 -16.81 39.81
CA SER A 16 12.99 -17.94 39.80
C SER A 16 12.45 -19.29 39.31
N ASP A 17 12.90 -19.68 38.11
CA ASP A 17 13.43 -21.02 37.98
C ASP A 17 14.74 -21.04 37.17
N GLN A 18 15.68 -21.82 37.67
CA GLN A 18 17.09 -21.85 37.31
C GLN A 18 17.34 -22.87 36.19
N LEU A 19 18.13 -22.50 35.18
CA LEU A 19 18.92 -23.47 34.42
C LEU A 19 20.34 -22.91 34.20
N SER A 20 21.30 -23.63 34.78
CA SER A 20 22.76 -23.44 34.71
C SER A 20 23.33 -23.89 33.32
N PRO A 21 24.66 -24.05 33.16
CA PRO A 21 25.60 -23.05 32.65
C PRO A 21 26.19 -23.49 31.28
N ILE A 22 26.22 -22.61 30.28
CA ILE A 22 26.94 -22.91 29.03
C ILE A 22 28.21 -22.06 28.96
N MET A 23 29.30 -22.83 29.04
CA MET A 23 30.69 -22.55 28.67
C MET A 23 30.96 -21.30 27.82
N GLU A 24 31.98 -20.61 28.28
CA GLU A 24 32.90 -19.74 27.56
C GLU A 24 33.15 -20.19 26.11
N VAL A 25 32.94 -19.27 25.17
CA VAL A 25 33.85 -19.10 24.04
C VAL A 25 34.11 -17.61 23.90
N GLU A 26 35.27 -17.18 24.41
CA GLU A 26 35.92 -15.97 23.94
C GLU A 26 36.17 -16.08 22.43
N MET A 27 35.67 -15.14 21.65
CA MET A 27 36.45 -14.58 20.55
C MET A 27 36.32 -13.06 20.57
N LYS A 28 37.37 -12.45 21.12
CA LYS A 28 37.74 -11.06 20.88
C LYS A 28 38.08 -10.86 19.41
N ALA A 29 37.52 -9.81 18.83
CA ALA A 29 38.21 -8.78 18.02
C ALA A 29 37.09 -7.90 17.44
N GLY A 30 36.81 -6.75 18.05
CA GLY A 30 37.31 -5.46 17.57
C GLY A 30 36.48 -5.05 16.34
N VAL A 31 35.59 -4.07 16.40
CA VAL A 31 35.92 -2.64 16.53
C VAL A 31 34.76 -1.87 17.18
N GLU A 32 35.17 -1.01 18.11
CA GLU A 32 34.57 0.21 18.68
C GLU A 32 33.31 0.74 17.97
N LYS A 33 32.18 0.84 18.68
CA LYS A 33 31.75 1.98 19.53
C LYS A 33 31.42 3.23 18.69
N ASP A 34 30.13 3.59 18.63
CA ASP A 34 29.52 4.70 19.39
C ASP A 34 29.85 6.02 18.65
N GLU A 35 28.97 6.95 18.29
CA GLU A 35 27.69 7.38 18.83
C GLU A 35 27.19 8.51 17.88
N GLU A 36 25.88 8.72 17.87
CA GLU A 36 25.19 10.02 17.82
C GLU A 36 25.29 10.95 16.58
N ASP A 37 24.13 11.07 15.94
CA ASP A 37 23.31 12.28 15.89
C ASP A 37 23.98 13.67 15.93
N GLN A 38 23.40 14.54 15.07
CA GLN A 38 23.54 16.00 14.99
C GLN A 38 24.68 16.52 14.11
N ARG A 39 24.43 16.64 12.80
CA ARG A 39 24.71 17.87 12.00
C ARG A 39 23.72 18.03 10.84
N LEU A 40 22.48 18.37 11.19
CA LEU A 40 21.66 19.21 10.32
C LEU A 40 22.28 20.62 10.29
N ASN A 41 22.31 21.20 9.09
CA ASN A 41 22.51 22.61 8.77
C ASN A 41 23.95 23.17 8.86
N GLU A 42 24.64 23.14 7.73
CA GLU A 42 25.00 24.35 6.95
C GLU A 42 26.11 23.98 5.95
N ILE A 43 25.76 23.95 4.65
CA ILE A 43 26.45 24.61 3.55
C ILE A 43 25.46 24.54 2.37
N ILE A 44 24.65 25.59 2.28
CA ILE A 44 24.05 26.01 1.02
C ILE A 44 25.19 26.53 0.14
N ASP A 45 25.02 26.33 -1.17
CA ASP A 45 25.66 27.06 -2.27
C ASP A 45 26.85 26.37 -2.97
N LYS A 46 26.55 25.54 -3.98
CA LYS A 46 26.77 25.86 -5.42
C LYS A 46 26.64 24.61 -6.30
N GLY A 47 25.82 24.73 -7.36
CA GLY A 47 25.91 23.88 -8.54
C GLY A 47 24.71 22.96 -8.76
N ASN A 48 23.59 23.56 -9.19
CA ASN A 48 22.49 22.86 -9.86
C ASN A 48 23.02 21.91 -10.94
N ASP A 49 22.87 20.60 -10.72
CA ASP A 49 22.70 19.61 -11.79
C ASP A 49 22.19 18.28 -11.18
N ILE A 50 21.14 18.35 -10.37
CA ILE A 50 20.25 17.19 -10.24
C ILE A 50 19.17 17.41 -11.29
N LYS A 51 19.47 17.00 -12.52
CA LYS A 51 18.42 16.76 -13.51
C LYS A 51 17.49 15.71 -12.88
N PRO A 52 16.19 15.99 -12.66
CA PRO A 52 15.25 14.91 -12.44
C PRO A 52 15.33 14.02 -13.69
N LEU A 53 15.80 12.79 -13.47
CA LEU A 53 15.90 11.74 -14.47
C LEU A 53 14.53 11.64 -15.16
N ASP A 54 14.55 11.88 -16.47
CA ASP A 54 13.47 11.77 -17.44
C ASP A 54 12.12 11.30 -16.88
N LYS A 55 11.23 12.25 -16.60
CA LYS A 55 9.84 12.07 -16.99
C LYS A 55 9.82 12.06 -18.51
N LEU A 56 10.25 10.95 -19.10
CA LEU A 56 10.08 10.70 -20.51
C LEU A 56 8.57 10.85 -20.73
N ASP A 57 8.16 11.79 -21.58
CA ASP A 57 6.79 11.96 -22.05
C ASP A 57 6.37 10.68 -22.77
N LYS A 58 6.07 9.67 -21.97
CA LYS A 58 5.57 8.38 -22.40
C LYS A 58 4.14 8.65 -22.81
N THR A 59 3.87 8.55 -24.10
CA THR A 59 2.50 8.44 -24.59
C THR A 59 1.85 7.30 -23.79
N PRO A 60 0.83 7.61 -22.96
CA PRO A 60 0.27 6.60 -22.07
C PRO A 60 -0.32 5.49 -22.93
N SER A 61 0.10 4.25 -22.65
CA SER A 61 -0.47 3.03 -23.24
C SER A 61 -2.00 3.12 -23.19
N GLU A 62 -2.68 2.65 -24.23
CA GLU A 62 -4.15 2.66 -24.30
C GLU A 62 -4.76 1.95 -23.06
N LEU A 63 -4.09 0.92 -22.54
CA LEU A 63 -4.51 0.23 -21.32
C LEU A 63 -4.36 1.11 -20.08
N ASN A 64 -3.31 1.92 -19.99
CA ASN A 64 -3.13 2.85 -18.88
C ASN A 64 -4.20 3.97 -18.92
N GLN A 65 -4.52 4.49 -20.11
CA GLN A 65 -5.63 5.44 -20.26
C GLN A 65 -6.96 4.82 -19.81
N ALA A 66 -7.22 3.57 -20.21
CA ALA A 66 -8.41 2.84 -19.82
C ALA A 66 -8.47 2.55 -18.30
N LEU A 67 -7.32 2.26 -17.67
CA LEU A 67 -7.21 2.09 -16.21
C LEU A 67 -7.47 3.38 -15.45
N ASN A 68 -6.97 4.51 -15.94
CA ASN A 68 -7.24 5.82 -15.36
C ASN A 68 -8.72 6.17 -15.43
N GLU A 69 -9.38 5.87 -16.55
CA GLU A 69 -10.84 6.01 -16.66
C GLU A 69 -11.56 5.09 -15.67
N PHE A 70 -11.15 3.83 -15.58
CA PHE A 70 -11.71 2.86 -14.64
C PHE A 70 -11.64 3.34 -13.18
N ILE A 71 -10.49 3.86 -12.74
CA ILE A 71 -10.32 4.38 -11.39
C ILE A 71 -11.14 5.66 -11.19
N SER A 72 -11.23 6.53 -12.20
CA SER A 72 -12.12 7.69 -12.14
C SER A 72 -13.57 7.27 -11.91
N VAL A 73 -14.06 6.26 -12.63
CA VAL A 73 -15.41 5.70 -12.43
C VAL A 73 -15.55 5.12 -11.01
N PHE A 74 -14.56 4.37 -10.53
CA PHE A 74 -14.55 3.82 -9.17
C PHE A 74 -14.65 4.92 -8.10
N VAL A 75 -13.81 5.95 -8.20
CA VAL A 75 -13.78 7.08 -7.26
C VAL A 75 -15.12 7.81 -7.27
N GLN A 76 -15.69 8.11 -8.45
CA GLN A 76 -17.00 8.76 -8.56
C GLN A 76 -18.10 7.95 -7.87
N ILE A 77 -18.12 6.64 -8.07
CA ILE A 77 -19.12 5.75 -7.47
C ILE A 77 -18.97 5.70 -5.94
N MET A 78 -17.74 5.66 -5.43
CA MET A 78 -17.46 5.65 -4.00
C MET A 78 -17.81 7.00 -3.32
N ILE A 79 -17.49 8.12 -3.97
CA ILE A 79 -17.85 9.46 -3.49
C ILE A 79 -19.38 9.64 -3.45
N SER A 80 -20.10 9.10 -4.44
CA SER A 80 -21.56 9.22 -4.53
C SER A 80 -22.30 8.66 -3.30
N LYS A 81 -21.68 7.74 -2.55
CA LYS A 81 -22.25 7.13 -1.34
C LYS A 81 -21.96 7.95 -0.05
N LYS A 82 -21.25 9.08 -0.13
CA LYS A 82 -20.69 9.79 1.04
C LYS A 82 -19.86 8.85 1.92
N ALA A 83 -19.02 8.02 1.30
CA ALA A 83 -18.08 7.19 2.06
C ALA A 83 -17.21 8.12 2.92
N LYS A 84 -17.12 7.82 4.23
CA LYS A 84 -16.39 8.64 5.22
C LYS A 84 -14.86 8.61 5.02
N VAL A 85 -14.38 7.74 4.14
CA VAL A 85 -12.96 7.47 3.90
C VAL A 85 -12.69 7.68 2.42
N GLU A 86 -11.56 8.29 2.10
CA GLU A 86 -11.13 8.53 0.73
C GLU A 86 -11.08 7.21 -0.06
N PRO A 87 -11.75 7.11 -1.22
CA PRO A 87 -11.84 5.88 -1.99
C PRO A 87 -10.48 5.29 -2.37
N LEU A 88 -9.52 6.16 -2.68
CA LEU A 88 -8.17 5.78 -3.07
C LEU A 88 -7.38 5.17 -1.91
N ILE A 89 -7.58 5.65 -0.68
CA ILE A 89 -6.97 5.05 0.51
C ILE A 89 -7.48 3.62 0.69
N ASN A 90 -8.80 3.39 0.56
CA ASN A 90 -9.34 2.04 0.66
C ASN A 90 -8.78 1.11 -0.42
N LEU A 91 -8.58 1.61 -1.64
CA LEU A 91 -7.98 0.84 -2.71
C LEU A 91 -6.51 0.51 -2.43
N LYS A 92 -5.71 1.50 -1.99
CA LYS A 92 -4.31 1.30 -1.57
C LYS A 92 -4.18 0.31 -0.42
N LEU A 93 -5.11 0.33 0.55
CA LEU A 93 -5.15 -0.66 1.63
C LEU A 93 -5.44 -2.07 1.09
N LYS A 94 -6.36 -2.22 0.13
CA LYS A 94 -6.56 -3.52 -0.53
C LYS A 94 -5.33 -3.99 -1.29
N PHE A 95 -4.54 -3.10 -1.88
CA PHE A 95 -3.29 -3.52 -2.53
C PHE A 95 -2.31 -4.16 -1.53
N ILE A 96 -2.25 -3.65 -0.29
CA ILE A 96 -1.44 -4.24 0.78
C ILE A 96 -1.99 -5.62 1.16
N ASP A 97 -3.31 -5.74 1.35
CA ASP A 97 -3.96 -7.01 1.72
C ASP A 97 -3.73 -8.10 0.65
N PHE A 98 -3.67 -7.70 -0.63
CA PHE A 98 -3.52 -8.58 -1.79
C PHE A 98 -2.09 -8.62 -2.35
N ALA A 99 -1.10 -8.02 -1.70
CA ALA A 99 0.30 -8.02 -2.15
C ALA A 99 0.89 -9.43 -2.27
N GLY A 100 0.34 -10.42 -1.55
CA GLY A 100 0.71 -11.83 -1.69
C GLY A 100 0.21 -12.50 -2.98
N ILE A 101 -0.85 -11.98 -3.60
CA ILE A 101 -1.43 -12.48 -4.85
C ILE A 101 -0.95 -11.63 -6.03
N TYR A 102 -0.94 -10.30 -5.85
CA TYR A 102 -0.50 -9.32 -6.83
C TYR A 102 0.73 -8.57 -6.32
N PRO A 103 1.93 -9.17 -6.36
CA PRO A 103 3.15 -8.57 -5.84
C PRO A 103 3.56 -7.27 -6.53
N GLN A 104 3.06 -7.01 -7.73
CA GLN A 104 3.25 -5.78 -8.50
C GLN A 104 2.45 -4.59 -7.94
N LEU A 105 1.38 -4.83 -7.19
CA LEU A 105 0.59 -3.77 -6.56
C LEU A 105 1.12 -3.37 -5.18
N ASP A 106 2.15 -4.06 -4.70
CA ASP A 106 2.76 -3.81 -3.41
C ASP A 106 3.29 -2.35 -3.36
N PRO A 107 2.72 -1.48 -2.49
CA PRO A 107 3.13 -0.09 -2.41
C PRO A 107 4.58 0.10 -1.96
N TYR A 108 5.19 -0.92 -1.33
CA TYR A 108 6.59 -0.86 -0.93
C TYR A 108 7.57 -1.07 -2.09
N LYS A 109 7.13 -1.69 -3.19
CA LYS A 109 7.97 -1.95 -4.38
C LYS A 109 7.91 -0.83 -5.41
N ARG A 110 6.92 0.07 -5.32
CA ARG A 110 6.73 1.21 -6.25
C ARG A 110 6.64 0.83 -7.72
N LEU A 111 6.16 -0.39 -8.00
CA LEU A 111 5.96 -0.87 -9.38
C LEU A 111 4.64 -0.38 -9.96
N CYS A 112 3.63 -0.19 -9.11
CA CYS A 112 2.35 0.41 -9.42
C CYS A 112 2.07 1.51 -8.40
N GLU A 113 2.00 2.76 -8.86
CA GLU A 113 1.69 3.91 -8.02
C GLU A 113 0.34 4.49 -8.44
N ILE A 114 -0.52 4.74 -7.44
CA ILE A 114 -1.76 5.49 -7.63
C ILE A 114 -1.55 6.85 -6.98
N GLU A 115 -1.55 7.90 -7.80
CA GLU A 115 -1.49 9.28 -7.35
C GLU A 115 -2.79 9.69 -6.65
N ASP A 116 -2.76 10.79 -5.91
CA ASP A 116 -3.91 11.22 -5.10
C ASP A 116 -5.07 11.77 -5.93
N ASP A 117 -4.82 12.07 -7.22
CA ASP A 117 -5.82 12.41 -8.22
C ASP A 117 -6.50 11.17 -8.84
N GLY A 118 -6.01 9.97 -8.52
CA GLY A 118 -6.48 8.69 -9.07
C GLY A 118 -5.76 8.26 -10.35
N THR A 119 -4.69 8.96 -10.76
CA THR A 119 -3.86 8.56 -11.91
C THR A 119 -3.00 7.36 -11.53
N VAL A 120 -2.91 6.37 -12.43
CA VAL A 120 -2.06 5.19 -12.28
C VAL A 120 -0.79 5.35 -13.09
N THR A 121 0.33 5.12 -12.42
CA THR A 121 1.64 5.04 -13.03
C THR A 121 2.18 3.63 -12.83
N LEU A 122 2.47 2.96 -13.96
CA LEU A 122 3.03 1.61 -13.99
C LEU A 122 4.51 1.68 -14.39
N ALA A 123 5.37 0.97 -13.66
CA ALA A 123 6.77 0.81 -14.01
C ALA A 123 6.94 -0.08 -15.26
N GLU A 124 8.02 0.11 -16.01
CA GLU A 124 8.33 -0.71 -17.21
C GLU A 124 8.61 -2.17 -16.91
N GLU A 125 8.96 -2.47 -15.67
CA GLU A 125 9.41 -3.79 -15.22
C GLU A 125 8.25 -4.78 -15.03
N ILE A 126 7.00 -4.31 -15.12
CA ILE A 126 5.81 -5.13 -14.88
C ILE A 126 4.94 -5.25 -16.13
N SER A 127 4.23 -6.38 -16.22
CA SER A 127 3.16 -6.57 -17.19
C SER A 127 2.02 -5.61 -16.87
N GLU A 128 1.72 -4.69 -17.79
CA GLU A 128 0.58 -3.76 -17.64
C GLU A 128 -0.73 -4.53 -17.47
N LYS A 129 -0.86 -5.70 -18.10
CA LYS A 129 -2.02 -6.57 -17.98
C LYS A 129 -2.17 -7.13 -16.58
N ASP A 130 -1.10 -7.64 -15.98
CA ASP A 130 -1.14 -8.26 -14.65
C ASP A 130 -1.39 -7.19 -13.57
N ALA A 131 -0.87 -5.99 -13.77
CA ALA A 131 -1.18 -4.84 -12.93
C ALA A 131 -2.67 -4.44 -13.06
N ALA A 132 -3.17 -4.36 -14.30
CA ALA A 132 -4.57 -4.02 -14.57
C ALA A 132 -5.53 -5.01 -13.91
N GLU A 133 -5.28 -6.31 -14.04
CA GLU A 133 -6.07 -7.36 -13.40
C GLU A 133 -6.10 -7.18 -11.88
N GLY A 134 -4.94 -7.02 -11.25
CA GLY A 134 -4.85 -6.80 -9.82
C GLY A 134 -5.62 -5.56 -9.35
N ILE A 135 -5.52 -4.46 -10.10
CA ILE A 135 -6.24 -3.21 -9.80
C ILE A 135 -7.76 -3.43 -9.87
N ILE A 136 -8.24 -4.07 -10.94
CA ILE A 136 -9.66 -4.36 -11.15
C ILE A 136 -10.19 -5.21 -9.99
N ASP A 137 -9.45 -6.25 -9.61
CA ASP A 137 -9.83 -7.17 -8.54
C ASP A 137 -9.96 -6.47 -7.19
N CYS A 138 -8.94 -5.69 -6.84
CA CYS A 138 -8.93 -4.92 -5.62
C CYS A 138 -10.06 -3.88 -5.60
N ALA A 139 -10.33 -3.22 -6.72
CA ALA A 139 -11.43 -2.27 -6.83
C ALA A 139 -12.80 -2.96 -6.63
N TRP A 140 -13.00 -4.13 -7.23
CA TRP A 140 -14.22 -4.92 -7.03
C TRP A 140 -14.41 -5.33 -5.58
N MET A 141 -13.36 -5.74 -4.88
CA MET A 141 -13.42 -6.05 -3.43
C MET A 141 -13.89 -4.83 -2.62
N VAL A 142 -13.38 -3.63 -2.91
CA VAL A 142 -13.84 -2.41 -2.21
C VAL A 142 -15.31 -2.10 -2.53
N ILE A 143 -15.74 -2.31 -3.78
CA ILE A 143 -17.13 -2.15 -4.19
C ILE A 143 -18.04 -3.18 -3.51
N GLU A 144 -17.55 -4.40 -3.26
CA GLU A 144 -18.21 -5.49 -2.50
C GLU A 144 -18.44 -5.12 -1.05
N ASP A 145 -17.38 -4.70 -0.38
CA ASP A 145 -17.45 -4.22 1.00
C ASP A 145 -18.45 -3.06 1.15
N ASN A 146 -18.62 -2.27 0.08
CA ASN A 146 -19.54 -1.14 0.05
C ASN A 146 -20.92 -1.45 -0.56
N LYS A 147 -21.21 -2.67 -1.00
CA LYS A 147 -22.50 -3.06 -1.61
C LYS A 147 -22.89 -2.18 -2.81
N LEU A 148 -21.91 -1.80 -3.63
CA LEU A 148 -22.10 -0.87 -4.76
C LEU A 148 -22.17 -1.55 -6.15
N HIS A 149 -22.20 -2.88 -6.24
CA HIS A 149 -22.18 -3.65 -7.51
C HIS A 149 -23.08 -3.10 -8.59
N LYS A 150 -24.36 -2.91 -8.27
CA LYS A 150 -25.35 -2.51 -9.27
C LYS A 150 -25.01 -1.15 -9.89
N LYS A 151 -24.54 -0.22 -9.08
CA LYS A 151 -24.15 1.12 -9.55
C LYS A 151 -22.83 1.07 -10.31
N PHE A 152 -21.87 0.29 -9.81
CA PHE A 152 -20.57 0.16 -10.43
C PHE A 152 -20.67 -0.52 -11.81
N ARG A 153 -21.38 -1.64 -11.95
CA ARG A 153 -21.65 -2.28 -13.26
C ARG A 153 -22.32 -1.31 -14.23
N ALA A 154 -23.34 -0.58 -13.79
CA ALA A 154 -24.04 0.37 -14.64
C ALA A 154 -23.13 1.54 -15.09
N ALA A 155 -22.11 1.89 -14.30
CA ALA A 155 -21.14 2.91 -14.67
C ALA A 155 -20.07 2.36 -15.62
N LEU A 156 -19.58 1.15 -15.39
CA LEU A 156 -18.63 0.46 -16.28
C LEU A 156 -19.19 0.24 -17.69
N GLN A 157 -20.51 0.04 -17.82
CA GLN A 157 -21.18 -0.05 -19.12
C GLN A 157 -21.14 1.24 -19.94
N LYS A 158 -20.89 2.39 -19.31
CA LYS A 158 -20.81 3.70 -19.96
C LYS A 158 -19.37 4.15 -20.23
N MET A 159 -18.40 3.29 -19.92
CA MET A 159 -16.98 3.59 -20.04
C MET A 159 -16.56 3.51 -21.51
N ASP A 160 -15.84 4.51 -21.99
CA ASP A 160 -15.49 4.65 -23.40
C ASP A 160 -14.42 3.61 -23.81
N HIS A 161 -13.43 3.38 -22.95
CA HIS A 161 -12.32 2.45 -23.23
C HIS A 161 -12.57 1.00 -22.79
N ARG A 162 -13.83 0.56 -22.67
CA ARG A 162 -14.17 -0.81 -22.28
C ARG A 162 -13.58 -1.87 -23.21
N GLU A 163 -13.52 -1.58 -24.50
CA GLU A 163 -13.03 -2.49 -25.52
C GLU A 163 -11.54 -2.82 -25.35
N VAL A 164 -10.76 -1.90 -24.77
CA VAL A 164 -9.32 -2.10 -24.51
C VAL A 164 -9.10 -3.25 -23.53
N PHE A 165 -9.92 -3.33 -22.48
CA PHE A 165 -9.85 -4.42 -21.51
C PHE A 165 -10.24 -5.76 -22.15
N GLN A 166 -11.28 -5.78 -23.00
CA GLN A 166 -11.69 -7.00 -23.71
C GLN A 166 -10.61 -7.49 -24.69
N ALA A 167 -9.96 -6.58 -25.42
CA ALA A 167 -8.87 -6.90 -26.33
C ALA A 167 -7.67 -7.53 -25.60
N GLN A 168 -7.43 -7.13 -24.34
CA GLN A 168 -6.39 -7.70 -23.48
C GLN A 168 -6.84 -8.98 -22.75
N GLY A 169 -8.10 -9.40 -22.91
CA GLY A 169 -8.68 -10.55 -22.23
C GLY A 169 -8.89 -10.32 -20.72
N LEU A 170 -9.12 -9.07 -20.31
CA LEU A 170 -9.41 -8.69 -18.93
C LEU A 170 -10.92 -8.55 -18.71
N GLU A 171 -11.42 -9.20 -17.66
CA GLU A 171 -12.84 -9.15 -17.28
C GLU A 171 -13.12 -7.95 -16.36
N LEU A 172 -13.74 -6.91 -16.92
CA LEU A 172 -14.16 -5.71 -16.17
C LEU A 172 -15.37 -5.94 -15.27
N GLU A 173 -16.29 -6.82 -15.66
CA GLU A 173 -17.53 -7.10 -14.93
C GLU A 173 -17.43 -8.44 -14.22
N ARG A 174 -17.39 -8.41 -12.89
CA ARG A 174 -17.51 -9.58 -12.01
C ARG A 174 -18.90 -9.63 -11.36
#